data_AF-A0A929Z7S5-F1
#
_entry.id   AF-A0A929Z7S5-F1
#
_cell.length_a   1.000
_cell.length_b   1.000
_cell.length_c   1.000
_cell.angle_alpha   90.00
_cell.angle_beta   90.00
_cell.angle_gamma   90.00
#
_symmetry.space_group_name_H-M   'P 1'
#
loop_
_entity.id
_entity.type
_entity.pdbx_description
1 polymer ?
#
loop_
_entity_poly.entity_id
_entity_poly.type
_entity_poly.pdbx_seq_one_letter_code
_entity_poly.pdbx_strand_id
1 'polypeptide(L)'
;MSERELLYICALMAAERFTVEEIQLRYLRRFAFERPNPPIWKMLSPYTLLSAAEELAWLEEPPTTAIRPAHIGKYEAIDAHLFDERLKFGDFLICENLFQSWISSQIEEPIEQMAKFLYRTAADEYALNIHLSPAERYAVIFWWTGLKAELATRYDELFRRIPAGAEDYDDCSPAERQRESTDAQIRALTAGDITKEPAVLKTETHRALTELNAKAREARITMQKMGI
;
A
#
# COMPACT_ATOMS: atom_id res chain seq x y z
N MET A 1 16.34 -0.68 -4.35
CA MET A 1 16.26 0.78 -4.12
C MET A 1 16.47 1.08 -2.65
N SER A 2 17.33 2.04 -2.33
CA SER A 2 17.58 2.55 -0.98
C SER A 2 16.54 3.59 -0.55
N GLU A 3 16.46 3.87 0.76
CA GLU A 3 15.55 4.90 1.31
C GLU A 3 15.82 6.30 0.73
N ARG A 4 17.10 6.64 0.56
CA ARG A 4 17.52 7.92 -0.02
C ARG A 4 17.08 8.08 -1.47
N GLU A 5 17.10 6.99 -2.23
CA GLU A 5 16.64 6.91 -3.61
C GLU A 5 15.12 7.09 -3.69
N LEU A 6 14.36 6.37 -2.86
CA LEU A 6 12.90 6.48 -2.77
C LEU A 6 12.48 7.93 -2.45
N LEU A 7 13.00 8.51 -1.37
CA LEU A 7 12.63 9.87 -0.95
C LEU A 7 13.00 10.92 -2.00
N TYR A 8 14.07 10.69 -2.78
CA TYR A 8 14.41 11.58 -3.88
C TYR A 8 13.35 11.54 -5.00
N ILE A 9 12.93 10.35 -5.40
CA ILE A 9 11.86 10.18 -6.40
C ILE A 9 10.56 10.81 -5.88
N CYS A 10 10.16 10.49 -4.64
CA CYS A 10 8.97 11.05 -4.03
C CYS A 10 9.01 12.59 -3.96
N ALA A 11 10.18 13.18 -3.68
CA ALA A 11 10.34 14.64 -3.71
C ALA A 11 10.23 15.23 -5.12
N LEU A 12 10.61 14.49 -6.15
CA LEU A 12 10.42 14.93 -7.54
C LEU A 12 8.96 14.85 -7.97
N MET A 13 8.23 13.80 -7.60
CA MET A 13 6.80 13.68 -7.88
C MET A 13 5.99 14.74 -7.14
N ALA A 14 6.29 14.96 -5.86
CA ALA A 14 5.62 15.98 -5.06
C ALA A 14 5.86 17.41 -5.54
N ALA A 15 6.85 17.63 -6.42
CA ALA A 15 7.06 18.93 -7.05
C ALA A 15 6.11 19.21 -8.23
N GLU A 16 5.36 18.20 -8.70
CA GLU A 16 4.31 18.29 -9.74
C GLU A 16 4.70 19.04 -11.01
N ARG A 17 5.99 19.06 -11.33
CA ARG A 17 6.57 19.85 -12.43
C ARG A 17 7.40 19.01 -13.42
N PHE A 18 7.48 17.72 -13.18
CA PHE A 18 8.30 16.80 -13.96
C PHE A 18 7.44 15.68 -14.50
N THR A 19 7.66 15.30 -15.77
CA THR A 19 7.10 14.05 -16.31
C THR A 19 7.79 12.84 -15.70
N VAL A 20 7.21 11.65 -15.83
CA VAL A 20 7.81 10.42 -15.32
C VAL A 20 9.20 10.20 -15.94
N GLU A 21 9.36 10.45 -17.23
CA GLU A 21 10.64 10.34 -17.94
C GLU A 21 11.67 11.34 -17.40
N GLU A 22 11.25 12.57 -17.08
CA GLU A 22 12.13 13.57 -16.46
C GLU A 22 12.56 13.17 -15.05
N ILE A 23 11.68 12.51 -14.29
CA ILE A 23 12.00 11.96 -12.96
C ILE A 23 13.01 10.83 -13.10
N GLN A 24 12.77 9.88 -14.01
CA GLN A 24 13.70 8.78 -14.32
C GLN A 24 15.08 9.32 -14.71
N LEU A 25 15.16 10.28 -15.63
CA LEU A 25 16.43 10.88 -16.04
C LEU A 25 17.17 11.56 -14.87
N ARG A 26 16.44 12.26 -14.00
CA ARG A 26 17.01 12.91 -12.81
C ARG A 26 17.49 11.89 -11.78
N TYR A 27 16.76 10.81 -11.59
CA TYR A 27 17.17 9.69 -10.75
C TYR A 27 18.46 9.06 -11.26
N LEU A 28 18.47 8.65 -12.53
CA LEU A 28 19.62 8.02 -13.18
C LEU A 28 20.85 8.91 -13.08
N ARG A 29 20.67 10.22 -13.31
CA ARG A 29 21.73 11.21 -13.14
C ARG A 29 22.34 11.24 -11.76
N ARG A 30 21.52 11.05 -10.74
CA ARG A 30 21.90 11.25 -9.35
C ARG A 30 22.50 9.99 -8.73
N PHE A 31 21.94 8.83 -9.05
CA PHE A 31 22.25 7.57 -8.35
C PHE A 31 22.90 6.52 -9.24
N ALA A 32 22.36 6.25 -10.43
CA ALA A 32 22.89 5.19 -11.30
C ALA A 32 24.28 5.53 -11.88
N PHE A 33 24.56 6.81 -12.09
CA PHE A 33 25.81 7.25 -12.72
C PHE A 33 26.77 7.97 -11.77
N GLU A 34 26.48 8.05 -10.46
CA GLU A 34 27.30 8.74 -9.45
C GLU A 34 27.87 10.09 -9.93
N ARG A 35 27.05 11.15 -10.08
CA ARG A 35 27.52 12.51 -10.53
C ARG A 35 28.80 12.44 -11.40
N PRO A 36 28.77 11.88 -12.60
CA PRO A 36 29.91 12.03 -13.45
C PRO A 36 29.81 13.40 -14.10
N ASN A 37 30.97 13.95 -14.41
CA ASN A 37 31.14 15.00 -15.40
C ASN A 37 30.18 14.74 -16.60
N PRO A 38 29.42 15.74 -17.10
CA PRO A 38 28.51 15.61 -18.24
C PRO A 38 29.01 14.83 -19.49
N PRO A 39 30.33 14.75 -19.79
CA PRO A 39 30.83 13.98 -20.93
C PRO A 39 30.55 12.47 -20.89
N ILE A 40 30.45 11.87 -19.70
CA ILE A 40 30.32 10.39 -19.55
C ILE A 40 28.94 9.90 -20.01
N TRP A 41 27.93 10.78 -20.02
CA TRP A 41 26.60 10.45 -20.53
C TRP A 41 26.60 10.09 -22.01
N LYS A 42 27.50 10.71 -22.79
CA LYS A 42 27.70 10.38 -24.20
C LYS A 42 28.44 9.05 -24.40
N MET A 43 29.00 8.48 -23.33
CA MET A 43 29.74 7.23 -23.33
C MET A 43 28.93 6.04 -22.78
N LEU A 44 27.78 6.29 -22.15
CA LEU A 44 26.89 5.24 -21.70
C LEU A 44 26.26 4.55 -22.91
N SER A 45 26.30 3.23 -22.93
CA SER A 45 25.63 2.49 -24.00
C SER A 45 24.10 2.69 -23.88
N PRO A 46 23.37 2.74 -25.00
CA PRO A 46 21.90 2.77 -24.98
C PRO A 46 21.30 1.64 -24.13
N TYR A 47 21.95 0.47 -24.09
CA TYR A 47 21.53 -0.67 -23.28
C TYR A 47 21.63 -0.40 -21.77
N THR A 48 22.72 0.25 -21.32
CA THR A 48 22.89 0.63 -19.90
C THR A 48 21.83 1.65 -19.46
N LEU A 49 21.50 2.60 -20.34
CA LEU A 49 20.43 3.57 -20.07
C LEU A 49 19.07 2.89 -20.02
N LEU A 50 18.78 1.97 -20.96
CA LEU A 50 17.53 1.24 -21.00
C LEU A 50 17.34 0.35 -19.76
N SER A 51 18.33 -0.47 -19.43
CA SER A 51 18.26 -1.36 -18.25
C SER A 51 18.06 -0.58 -16.95
N ALA A 52 18.69 0.58 -16.81
CA ALA A 52 18.49 1.41 -15.62
C ALA A 52 17.13 2.13 -15.62
N ALA A 53 16.56 2.44 -16.78
CA ALA A 53 15.19 2.95 -16.90
C ALA A 53 14.14 1.88 -16.62
N GLU A 54 14.37 0.63 -17.02
CA GLU A 54 13.49 -0.51 -16.72
C GLU A 54 13.36 -0.76 -15.20
N GLU A 55 14.42 -0.54 -14.42
CA GLU A 55 14.35 -0.57 -12.94
C GLU A 55 13.41 0.50 -12.34
N LEU A 56 13.04 1.51 -13.13
CA LEU A 56 12.14 2.61 -12.77
C LEU A 56 10.80 2.54 -13.52
N ALA A 57 10.50 1.43 -14.20
CA ALA A 57 9.22 1.24 -14.90
C ALA A 57 8.02 1.32 -13.94
N TRP A 58 8.23 0.98 -12.66
CA TRP A 58 7.23 1.16 -11.60
C TRP A 58 6.88 2.65 -11.30
N LEU A 59 7.55 3.62 -11.90
CA LEU A 59 7.06 5.02 -11.87
C LEU A 59 5.89 5.23 -12.82
N GLU A 60 5.74 4.38 -13.82
CA GLU A 60 4.61 4.35 -14.75
C GLU A 60 3.54 3.35 -14.28
N GLU A 61 3.95 2.29 -13.57
CA GLU A 61 3.07 1.25 -13.04
C GLU A 61 3.06 1.20 -11.51
N PRO A 62 1.92 1.01 -10.82
CA PRO A 62 1.89 0.91 -9.37
C PRO A 62 2.92 -0.10 -8.81
N PRO A 63 3.61 0.21 -7.69
CA PRO A 63 4.56 -0.73 -7.12
C PRO A 63 3.87 -2.06 -6.78
N THR A 64 4.57 -3.17 -7.03
CA THR A 64 4.08 -4.53 -6.76
C THR A 64 4.61 -5.10 -5.44
N THR A 65 5.48 -4.36 -4.76
CA THR A 65 6.07 -4.72 -3.47
C THR A 65 6.05 -3.53 -2.51
N ALA A 66 5.93 -3.81 -1.22
CA ALA A 66 5.89 -2.80 -0.17
C ALA A 66 7.25 -2.10 -0.01
N ILE A 67 7.36 -0.86 -0.50
CA ILE A 67 8.58 -0.04 -0.38
C ILE A 67 8.29 1.19 0.47
N ARG A 68 9.11 1.43 1.50
CA ARG A 68 8.97 2.55 2.43
C ARG A 68 10.31 3.06 2.97
N PRO A 69 10.40 4.30 3.46
CA PRO A 69 11.50 4.70 4.33
C PRO A 69 11.43 3.94 5.66
N ALA A 70 12.58 3.68 6.28
CA ALA A 70 12.61 3.06 7.61
C ALA A 70 12.23 4.06 8.70
N HIS A 71 12.51 5.34 8.48
CA HIS A 71 12.25 6.38 9.46
C HIS A 71 11.61 7.62 8.83
N ILE A 72 10.76 8.28 9.61
CA ILE A 72 10.28 9.64 9.34
C ILE A 72 10.55 10.47 10.59
N GLY A 73 11.51 11.39 10.49
CA GLY A 73 12.02 12.13 11.64
C GLY A 73 12.54 11.19 12.73
N LYS A 74 11.83 11.14 13.87
CA LYS A 74 12.17 10.28 15.02
C LYS A 74 11.36 8.99 15.10
N TYR A 75 10.43 8.78 14.17
CA TYR A 75 9.53 7.62 14.18
C TYR A 75 10.07 6.52 13.30
N GLU A 76 9.93 5.27 13.76
CA GLU A 76 10.34 4.06 13.05
C GLU A 76 9.11 3.41 12.41
N ALA A 77 9.23 2.96 11.16
CA ALA A 77 8.15 2.26 10.48
C ALA A 77 7.98 0.82 11.00
N ILE A 78 6.73 0.35 11.07
CA ILE A 78 6.43 -1.08 11.26
C ILE A 78 6.92 -1.92 10.08
N ASP A 79 7.02 -3.24 10.22
CA ASP A 79 7.42 -4.16 9.14
C ASP A 79 6.68 -3.85 7.82
N ALA A 80 7.44 -3.73 6.74
CA ALA A 80 6.91 -3.29 5.45
C ALA A 80 5.81 -4.23 4.93
N HIS A 81 5.90 -5.51 5.30
CA HIS A 81 5.01 -6.56 4.84
C HIS A 81 3.96 -6.96 5.89
N LEU A 82 3.98 -6.34 7.08
CA LEU A 82 3.10 -6.55 8.24
C LEU A 82 3.32 -7.83 9.07
N PHE A 83 4.51 -8.45 9.02
CA PHE A 83 4.79 -9.68 9.78
C PHE A 83 5.20 -9.47 11.26
N ASP A 84 5.44 -8.24 11.69
CA ASP A 84 5.90 -7.93 13.06
C ASP A 84 4.78 -7.83 14.11
N GLU A 85 3.54 -8.14 13.71
CA GLU A 85 2.32 -8.08 14.53
C GLU A 85 1.99 -6.69 15.11
N ARG A 86 2.73 -5.63 14.75
CA ARG A 86 2.52 -4.27 15.30
C ARG A 86 1.29 -3.57 14.73
N LEU A 87 0.83 -3.99 13.55
CA LEU A 87 -0.46 -3.59 12.99
C LEU A 87 -1.48 -4.69 13.24
N LYS A 88 -2.45 -4.41 14.12
CA LYS A 88 -3.56 -5.34 14.36
C LYS A 88 -4.60 -5.21 13.25
N PHE A 89 -5.45 -6.22 13.10
CA PHE A 89 -6.43 -6.27 12.02
C PHE A 89 -7.38 -5.06 12.02
N GLY A 90 -7.78 -4.56 13.18
CA GLY A 90 -8.58 -3.34 13.28
C GLY A 90 -7.86 -2.11 12.72
N ASP A 91 -6.57 -1.95 13.02
CA ASP A 91 -5.75 -0.86 12.49
C ASP A 91 -5.56 -1.00 10.97
N PHE A 92 -5.40 -2.22 10.47
CA PHE A 92 -5.35 -2.52 9.04
C PHE A 92 -6.62 -2.07 8.31
N LEU A 93 -7.80 -2.38 8.86
CA LEU A 93 -9.09 -1.94 8.30
C LEU A 93 -9.22 -0.41 8.31
N ILE A 94 -8.73 0.27 9.35
CA ILE A 94 -8.69 1.73 9.40
C ILE A 94 -7.78 2.27 8.28
N CYS A 95 -6.59 1.71 8.10
CA CYS A 95 -5.67 2.13 7.03
C CYS A 95 -6.27 1.91 5.65
N GLU A 96 -6.93 0.78 5.41
CA GLU A 96 -7.68 0.52 4.16
C GLU A 96 -8.73 1.60 3.89
N ASN A 97 -9.54 1.94 4.90
CA ASN A 97 -10.59 2.96 4.78
C ASN A 97 -10.01 4.35 4.49
N LEU A 98 -8.92 4.72 5.18
CA LEU A 98 -8.20 5.98 4.95
C LEU A 98 -7.63 6.04 3.53
N PHE A 99 -7.05 4.95 3.05
CA PHE A 99 -6.50 4.90 1.70
C PHE A 99 -7.59 5.02 0.62
N GLN A 100 -8.74 4.35 0.79
CA GLN A 100 -9.88 4.50 -0.13
C GLN A 100 -10.48 5.91 -0.11
N SER A 101 -10.50 6.55 1.07
CA SER A 101 -10.90 7.95 1.21
C SER A 101 -9.97 8.86 0.42
N TRP A 102 -8.65 8.65 0.50
CA TRP A 102 -7.68 9.38 -0.31
C TRP A 102 -7.86 9.14 -1.81
N ILE A 103 -8.04 7.89 -2.26
CA ILE A 103 -8.29 7.60 -3.69
C ILE A 103 -9.47 8.42 -4.22
N SER A 104 -10.54 8.53 -3.44
CA SER A 104 -11.78 9.21 -3.85
C SER A 104 -11.68 10.75 -3.79
N SER A 105 -10.97 11.29 -2.80
CA SER A 105 -10.99 12.73 -2.48
C SER A 105 -9.72 13.49 -2.87
N GLN A 106 -8.61 12.77 -2.99
CA GLN A 106 -7.26 13.30 -3.25
C GLN A 106 -6.79 14.35 -2.22
N ILE A 107 -7.41 14.43 -1.04
CA ILE A 107 -6.94 15.30 0.06
C ILE A 107 -5.86 14.59 0.89
N GLU A 108 -4.93 15.35 1.47
CA GLU A 108 -3.75 14.78 2.15
C GLU A 108 -4.04 14.15 3.52
N GLU A 109 -5.10 14.60 4.20
CA GLU A 109 -5.40 14.24 5.59
C GLU A 109 -5.48 12.73 5.85
N PRO A 110 -6.16 11.90 5.02
CA PRO A 110 -6.23 10.46 5.26
C PRO A 110 -4.85 9.78 5.26
N ILE A 111 -3.91 10.26 4.43
CA ILE A 111 -2.55 9.72 4.37
C ILE A 111 -1.76 10.10 5.63
N GLU A 112 -1.95 11.31 6.16
CA GLU A 112 -1.35 11.72 7.43
C GLU A 112 -1.90 10.94 8.61
N GLN A 113 -3.21 10.66 8.62
CA GLN A 113 -3.82 9.81 9.65
C GLN A 113 -3.31 8.37 9.54
N MET A 114 -3.18 7.83 8.33
CA MET A 114 -2.69 6.48 8.08
C MET A 114 -1.26 6.31 8.59
N ALA A 115 -0.38 7.31 8.42
CA ALA A 115 0.99 7.25 8.90
C ALA A 115 1.10 7.10 10.44
N LYS A 116 0.10 7.55 11.21
CA LYS A 116 0.08 7.37 12.68
C LYS A 116 0.01 5.89 13.07
N PHE A 117 -0.60 5.05 12.23
CA PHE A 117 -0.70 3.60 12.42
C PHE A 117 0.47 2.82 11.83
N LEU A 118 1.17 3.40 10.84
CA LEU A 118 2.30 2.75 10.15
C LEU A 118 3.67 3.06 10.79
N TYR A 119 3.74 4.08 11.63
CA TYR A 119 4.97 4.46 12.33
C TYR A 119 4.80 4.37 13.85
N ARG A 120 5.91 4.12 14.55
CA ARG A 120 5.99 3.96 16.00
C ARG A 120 7.03 4.89 16.60
N THR A 121 6.84 5.23 17.87
CA THR A 121 7.87 5.86 18.69
C THR A 121 8.92 4.82 19.11
N ALA A 122 10.05 5.28 19.66
CA ALA A 122 11.03 4.36 20.26
C ALA A 122 10.49 3.52 21.44
N ALA A 123 9.33 3.92 22.01
CA ALA A 123 8.62 3.17 23.05
C ALA A 123 7.53 2.24 22.48
N ASP A 124 7.51 2.03 21.15
CA ASP A 124 6.53 1.23 20.42
C ASP A 124 5.08 1.74 20.52
N GLU A 125 4.90 3.05 20.73
CA GLU A 125 3.59 3.70 20.73
C GLU A 125 3.24 4.26 19.33
N TYR A 126 1.95 4.45 19.02
CA TYR A 126 1.52 5.09 17.77
C TYR A 126 2.14 6.47 17.58
N ALA A 127 2.55 6.78 16.35
CA ALA A 127 3.18 8.05 16.00
C ALA A 127 2.15 9.20 15.85
N LEU A 128 1.39 9.50 16.91
CA LEU A 128 0.24 10.44 16.85
C LEU A 128 0.58 11.86 16.38
N ASN A 129 1.84 12.29 16.59
CA ASN A 129 2.36 13.60 16.23
C ASN A 129 3.33 13.51 15.03
N ILE A 130 3.16 12.54 14.13
CA ILE A 130 3.90 12.49 12.88
C ILE A 130 3.38 13.56 11.92
N HIS A 131 4.30 14.22 11.22
CA HIS A 131 3.99 15.15 10.15
C HIS A 131 4.79 14.73 8.93
N LEU A 132 4.10 14.62 7.79
CA LEU A 132 4.70 14.18 6.55
C LEU A 132 5.03 15.40 5.69
N SER A 133 6.25 15.46 5.19
CA SER A 133 6.56 16.28 4.02
C SER A 133 5.82 15.73 2.78
N PRO A 134 5.66 16.53 1.71
CA PRO A 134 5.05 16.07 0.48
C PRO A 134 5.71 14.80 -0.09
N ALA A 135 7.04 14.67 0.01
CA ALA A 135 7.75 13.47 -0.41
C ALA A 135 7.40 12.25 0.45
N GLU A 136 7.31 12.42 1.77
CA GLU A 136 6.97 11.32 2.67
C GLU A 136 5.53 10.85 2.48
N ARG A 137 4.59 11.72 2.07
CA ARG A 137 3.22 11.32 1.70
C ARG A 137 3.22 10.34 0.52
N TYR A 138 3.94 10.66 -0.55
CA TYR A 138 4.11 9.75 -1.69
C TYR A 138 4.75 8.42 -1.27
N ALA A 139 5.72 8.45 -0.37
CA ALA A 139 6.36 7.24 0.12
C ALA A 139 5.38 6.33 0.89
N VAL A 140 4.49 6.92 1.70
CA VAL A 140 3.41 6.18 2.39
C VAL A 140 2.39 5.62 1.39
N ILE A 141 2.01 6.38 0.36
CA ILE A 141 1.12 5.93 -0.71
C ILE A 141 1.73 4.73 -1.44
N PHE A 142 3.01 4.79 -1.82
CA PHE A 142 3.70 3.70 -2.48
C PHE A 142 3.84 2.47 -1.61
N TRP A 143 4.15 2.66 -0.33
CA TRP A 143 4.18 1.55 0.62
C TRP A 143 2.84 0.82 0.61
N TRP A 144 1.75 1.54 0.84
CA TRP A 144 0.43 0.92 0.93
C TRP A 144 0.01 0.28 -0.40
N THR A 145 0.29 0.93 -1.53
CA THR A 145 -0.01 0.41 -2.87
C THR A 145 0.72 -0.91 -3.14
N GLY A 146 2.02 -0.96 -2.84
CA GLY A 146 2.84 -2.16 -2.98
C GLY A 146 2.41 -3.28 -2.04
N LEU A 147 2.11 -2.94 -0.79
CA LEU A 147 1.57 -3.88 0.18
C LEU A 147 0.26 -4.51 -0.30
N LYS A 148 -0.69 -3.70 -0.82
CA LYS A 148 -1.95 -4.23 -1.38
C LYS A 148 -1.70 -5.21 -2.53
N ALA A 149 -0.75 -4.94 -3.42
CA ALA A 149 -0.40 -5.84 -4.51
C ALA A 149 0.15 -7.18 -4.00
N GLU A 150 1.01 -7.15 -2.98
CA GLU A 150 1.53 -8.36 -2.33
C GLU A 150 0.42 -9.16 -1.63
N LEU A 151 -0.45 -8.47 -0.88
CA LEU A 151 -1.57 -9.10 -0.18
C LEU A 151 -2.55 -9.71 -1.17
N ALA A 152 -2.83 -9.04 -2.29
CA ALA A 152 -3.69 -9.57 -3.35
C ALA A 152 -3.12 -10.84 -3.99
N THR A 153 -1.79 -10.91 -4.12
CA THR A 153 -1.10 -12.10 -4.62
C THR A 153 -1.09 -13.23 -3.59
N ARG A 154 -0.91 -12.90 -2.31
CA ARG A 154 -0.82 -13.87 -1.20
C ARG A 154 -2.17 -14.47 -0.81
N TYR A 155 -3.22 -13.65 -0.85
CA TYR A 155 -4.59 -14.00 -0.47
C TYR A 155 -5.50 -13.90 -1.70
N ASP A 156 -5.18 -14.70 -2.72
CA ASP A 156 -5.76 -14.66 -4.06
C ASP A 156 -7.26 -14.96 -4.11
N GLU A 157 -7.75 -15.84 -3.22
CA GLU A 157 -9.18 -16.15 -3.10
C GLU A 157 -9.95 -14.99 -2.47
N LEU A 158 -9.35 -14.27 -1.50
CA LEU A 158 -9.95 -13.11 -0.85
C LEU A 158 -10.00 -11.88 -1.77
N PHE A 159 -8.89 -11.58 -2.45
CA PHE A 159 -8.76 -10.38 -3.30
C PHE A 159 -9.03 -10.65 -4.78
N ARG A 160 -9.67 -11.77 -5.09
CA ARG A 160 -9.96 -12.16 -6.47
C ARG A 160 -10.76 -11.06 -7.16
N ARG A 161 -10.29 -10.61 -8.33
CA ARG A 161 -11.08 -9.72 -9.18
C ARG A 161 -12.33 -10.46 -9.64
N ILE A 162 -13.49 -9.94 -9.28
CA ILE A 162 -14.76 -10.41 -9.84
C ILE A 162 -14.78 -9.95 -11.32
N PRO A 163 -15.17 -10.82 -12.28
CA PRO A 163 -15.25 -10.43 -13.68
C PRO A 163 -16.18 -9.21 -13.86
N ALA A 164 -15.76 -8.27 -14.72
CA ALA A 164 -16.56 -7.11 -15.07
C ALA A 164 -17.93 -7.57 -15.62
N GLY A 165 -19.02 -7.17 -14.96
CA GLY A 165 -20.40 -7.56 -15.30
C GLY A 165 -21.16 -8.37 -14.24
N ALA A 166 -20.52 -8.75 -13.13
CA ALA A 166 -21.18 -9.31 -11.94
C ALA A 166 -21.45 -8.25 -10.84
N GLU A 167 -21.09 -6.99 -11.11
CA GLU A 167 -21.51 -5.86 -10.29
C GLU A 167 -22.97 -5.56 -10.63
N ASP A 168 -23.91 -6.11 -9.86
CA ASP A 168 -25.16 -5.38 -9.61
C ASP A 168 -24.70 -4.06 -8.98
N TYR A 169 -24.76 -2.98 -9.77
CA TYR A 169 -24.49 -1.64 -9.28
C TYR A 169 -25.53 -1.34 -8.21
N ASP A 170 -25.17 -1.63 -6.97
CA ASP A 170 -25.90 -1.15 -5.82
C ASP A 170 -25.89 0.39 -5.87
N ASP A 171 -27.04 1.03 -5.67
CA ASP A 171 -27.21 2.49 -5.63
C ASP A 171 -26.41 3.14 -4.46
N CYS A 172 -25.67 2.33 -3.70
CA CYS A 172 -24.79 2.74 -2.62
C CYS A 172 -23.67 3.69 -3.09
N SER A 173 -23.38 4.67 -2.24
CA SER A 173 -22.20 5.51 -2.35
C SER A 173 -20.90 4.70 -2.15
N PRO A 174 -19.73 5.17 -2.64
CA PRO A 174 -18.44 4.53 -2.36
C PRO A 174 -18.17 4.30 -0.87
N ALA A 175 -18.63 5.22 -0.01
CA ALA A 175 -18.48 5.12 1.44
C ALA A 175 -19.32 3.98 2.03
N GLU A 176 -20.53 3.77 1.52
CA GLU A 176 -21.40 2.66 1.95
C GLU A 176 -20.81 1.31 1.54
N ARG A 177 -20.37 1.17 0.29
CA ARG A 177 -19.68 -0.06 -0.17
C ARG A 177 -18.46 -0.41 0.69
N GLN A 178 -17.69 0.60 1.08
CA GLN A 178 -16.52 0.38 1.93
C GLN A 178 -16.89 -0.09 3.34
N ARG A 179 -17.96 0.50 3.92
CA ARG A 179 -18.47 0.09 5.23
C ARG A 179 -19.01 -1.33 5.18
N GLU A 180 -19.80 -1.67 4.16
CA GLU A 180 -20.33 -3.02 3.99
C GLU A 180 -19.23 -4.06 3.78
N SER A 181 -18.17 -3.73 3.02
CA SER A 181 -17.00 -4.59 2.86
C SER A 181 -16.29 -4.83 4.20
N THR A 182 -16.12 -3.78 5.01
CA THR A 182 -15.51 -3.88 6.35
C THR A 182 -16.37 -4.74 7.28
N ASP A 183 -17.68 -4.49 7.33
CA ASP A 183 -18.63 -5.21 8.16
C ASP A 183 -18.75 -6.68 7.75
N ALA A 184 -18.68 -6.97 6.44
CA ALA A 184 -18.68 -8.34 5.92
C ALA A 184 -17.44 -9.11 6.38
N GLN A 185 -16.25 -8.49 6.36
CA GLN A 185 -15.02 -9.13 6.86
C GLN A 185 -15.10 -9.41 8.36
N ILE A 186 -15.56 -8.45 9.16
CA ILE A 186 -15.74 -8.63 10.60
C ILE A 186 -16.76 -9.74 10.87
N ARG A 187 -17.92 -9.71 10.21
CA ARG A 187 -18.98 -10.72 10.34
C ARG A 187 -18.50 -12.12 9.95
N ALA A 188 -17.71 -12.23 8.88
CA ALA A 188 -17.14 -13.50 8.45
C ALA A 188 -16.23 -14.12 9.52
N LEU A 189 -15.42 -13.29 10.18
CA LEU A 189 -14.50 -13.73 11.25
C LEU A 189 -15.23 -14.03 12.57
N THR A 190 -16.32 -13.32 12.89
CA THR A 190 -17.09 -13.56 14.11
C THR A 190 -18.19 -14.61 13.95
N ALA A 191 -18.50 -15.02 12.72
CA ALA A 191 -19.70 -15.77 12.37
C ALA A 191 -21.00 -15.08 12.84
N GLY A 192 -21.01 -13.74 12.85
CA GLY A 192 -22.15 -12.92 13.29
C GLY A 192 -22.28 -12.72 14.80
N ASP A 193 -21.33 -13.24 15.61
CA ASP A 193 -21.30 -13.04 17.05
C ASP A 193 -20.54 -11.75 17.42
N ILE A 194 -21.28 -10.67 17.68
CA ILE A 194 -20.73 -9.35 18.02
C ILE A 194 -19.78 -9.37 19.22
N THR A 195 -19.94 -10.32 20.15
CA THR A 195 -19.10 -10.41 21.35
C THR A 195 -17.65 -10.76 21.02
N LYS A 196 -17.39 -11.31 19.82
CA LYS A 196 -16.05 -11.67 19.32
C LYS A 196 -15.35 -10.55 18.57
N GLU A 197 -16.04 -9.48 18.20
CA GLU A 197 -15.45 -8.37 17.43
C GLU A 197 -14.20 -7.78 18.08
N PRO A 198 -14.19 -7.47 19.40
CA PRO A 198 -13.00 -6.91 20.03
C PRO A 198 -11.77 -7.83 19.97
N ALA A 199 -11.99 -9.15 19.95
CA ALA A 199 -10.91 -10.13 19.83
C ALA A 199 -10.39 -10.21 18.38
N VAL A 200 -11.30 -10.19 17.41
CA VAL A 200 -10.96 -10.18 15.97
C VAL A 200 -10.16 -8.92 15.63
N LEU A 201 -10.59 -7.74 16.08
CA LEU A 201 -9.89 -6.48 15.79
C LEU A 201 -8.47 -6.43 16.39
N LYS A 202 -8.21 -7.15 17.47
CA LYS A 202 -6.88 -7.26 18.11
C LYS A 202 -6.02 -8.39 17.55
N THR A 203 -6.56 -9.18 16.62
CA THR A 203 -5.83 -10.29 16.01
C THR A 203 -4.72 -9.75 15.09
N GLU A 204 -3.65 -10.52 14.96
CA GLU A 204 -2.58 -10.28 13.98
C GLU A 204 -3.16 -10.23 12.56
N THR A 205 -2.72 -9.25 11.76
CA THR A 205 -3.31 -8.95 10.45
C THR A 205 -3.24 -10.13 9.48
N HIS A 206 -2.08 -10.77 9.33
CA HIS A 206 -1.94 -11.93 8.45
C HIS A 206 -2.77 -13.12 8.91
N ARG A 207 -2.95 -13.35 10.21
CA ARG A 207 -3.84 -14.40 10.74
C ARG A 207 -5.29 -14.12 10.34
N ALA A 208 -5.77 -12.89 10.51
CA ALA A 208 -7.11 -12.51 10.09
C ALA A 208 -7.30 -12.67 8.57
N LEU A 209 -6.36 -12.19 7.77
CA LEU A 209 -6.40 -12.31 6.30
C LEU A 209 -6.31 -13.77 5.83
N THR A 210 -5.53 -14.62 6.50
CA THR A 210 -5.45 -16.05 6.19
C THR A 210 -6.79 -16.74 6.40
N GLU A 211 -7.47 -16.45 7.51
CA GLU A 211 -8.79 -17.00 7.82
C GLU A 211 -9.85 -16.47 6.84
N LEU A 212 -9.83 -15.18 6.50
CA LEU A 212 -10.71 -14.61 5.47
C LEU A 212 -10.50 -15.27 4.11
N ASN A 213 -9.26 -15.52 3.71
CA ASN A 213 -8.93 -16.21 2.46
C ASN A 213 -9.44 -17.66 2.45
N ALA A 214 -9.33 -18.37 3.57
CA ALA A 214 -9.90 -19.71 3.71
C ALA A 214 -11.43 -19.70 3.56
N LYS A 215 -12.12 -18.75 4.20
CA LYS A 215 -13.58 -18.58 4.07
C LYS A 215 -13.99 -18.24 2.63
N ALA A 216 -13.26 -17.36 1.95
CA ALA A 216 -13.52 -17.03 0.54
C ALA A 216 -13.40 -18.28 -0.35
N ARG A 217 -12.37 -19.10 -0.13
CA ARG A 217 -12.19 -20.38 -0.83
C ARG A 217 -13.33 -21.36 -0.56
N GLU A 218 -13.76 -21.50 0.69
CA GLU A 218 -14.88 -22.37 1.08
C GLU A 218 -16.20 -21.92 0.43
N ALA A 219 -16.48 -20.62 0.42
CA ALA A 219 -17.65 -20.04 -0.24
C ALA A 219 -17.64 -20.37 -1.73
N ARG A 220 -16.51 -20.16 -2.42
CA ARG A 220 -16.37 -20.49 -3.84
C ARG A 220 -16.59 -21.97 -4.13
N ILE A 221 -16.00 -22.87 -3.34
CA ILE A 221 -16.19 -24.32 -3.49
C ILE A 221 -17.67 -24.67 -3.29
N THR A 222 -18.34 -24.02 -2.34
CA THR A 222 -19.77 -24.23 -2.07
C THR A 222 -20.63 -23.77 -3.23
N MET A 223 -20.38 -22.57 -3.78
CA MET A 223 -21.06 -22.07 -4.98
C MET A 223 -20.89 -23.02 -6.18
N GLN A 224 -19.66 -23.46 -6.44
CA GLN A 224 -19.36 -24.44 -7.50
C GLN A 224 -20.11 -25.77 -7.33
N LYS A 225 -20.23 -26.27 -6.08
CA LYS A 225 -21.00 -27.49 -5.78
C LYS A 225 -22.50 -27.29 -5.95
N MET A 226 -22.99 -26.09 -5.67
CA MET A 226 -24.40 -25.72 -5.84
C MET A 226 -24.75 -25.39 -7.31
N GLY A 227 -23.76 -25.38 -8.21
CA GLY A 227 -23.96 -25.05 -9.63
C GLY A 227 -24.27 -23.58 -9.89
N ILE A 228 -23.85 -22.70 -8.96
CA ILE A 228 -23.98 -21.24 -9.02
C ILE A 228 -22.60 -20.63 -9.26
#